data_AF-A0A6G1RRV0-F1
#
_entry.id   AF-A0A6G1RRV0-F1
#
_cell.length_a   1.000
_cell.length_b   1.000
_cell.length_c   1.000
_cell.angle_alpha   90.00
_cell.angle_beta   90.00
_cell.angle_gamma   90.00
#
_symmetry.space_group_name_H-M   'P 1'
#
loop_
_entity.id
_entity.type
_entity.pdbx_description
1 polymer ?
#
loop_
_entity_poly.entity_id
_entity_poly.type
_entity_poly.pdbx_seq_one_letter_code
_entity_poly.pdbx_strand_id
1 'polypeptide(L)'
;KWRELDQWRDPAALWNDLLVVNIVPKAYSTLILESIKRMETEKNSDFPLSAERIYRLWPDEHKIRVPWKPIVVPLFKELLQHMVIYSMSKQWIKVEQVHFSEMDESLDYTQSVLNYLQNSGKQIAKVPANIASAVHLIISTAKDVKKVTPAVVRQALRRSGHS
;
A
#
# COMPACT_ATOMS: atom_id res chain seq x y z
N LYS A 1 -24.56 -3.56 36.26
CA LYS A 1 -25.35 -2.55 35.54
C LYS A 1 -25.92 -3.23 34.30
N TRP A 2 -27.11 -3.81 34.42
CA TRP A 2 -27.73 -4.57 33.33
C TRP A 2 -28.25 -3.59 32.28
N ARG A 3 -27.93 -3.81 31.01
CA ARG A 3 -28.41 -2.96 29.90
C ARG A 3 -29.84 -3.34 29.56
N GLU A 4 -30.72 -2.35 29.48
CA GLU A 4 -32.15 -2.51 29.20
C GLU A 4 -32.43 -2.81 27.72
N LEU A 5 -33.54 -3.52 27.48
CA LEU A 5 -33.98 -4.04 26.18
C LEU A 5 -34.15 -2.96 25.09
N ASP A 6 -34.40 -1.70 25.46
CA ASP A 6 -34.60 -0.60 24.49
C ASP A 6 -33.33 -0.23 23.71
N GLN A 7 -32.15 -0.63 24.19
CA GLN A 7 -30.89 -0.47 23.45
C GLN A 7 -30.72 -1.49 22.32
N TRP A 8 -31.61 -2.48 22.16
CA TRP A 8 -31.43 -3.56 21.18
C TRP A 8 -31.73 -3.15 19.74
N ARG A 9 -32.37 -1.99 19.49
CA ARG A 9 -32.69 -1.53 18.13
C ARG A 9 -32.81 -0.01 18.03
N ASP A 10 -31.75 0.73 18.37
CA ASP A 10 -31.65 2.10 17.86
C ASP A 10 -31.37 2.03 16.35
N PRO A 11 -32.32 2.40 15.48
CA PRO A 11 -32.11 2.36 14.04
C PRO A 11 -30.92 3.24 13.64
N ALA A 12 -30.66 4.34 14.37
CA ALA A 12 -29.54 5.23 14.11
C ALA A 12 -28.18 4.57 14.41
N ALA A 13 -28.09 3.75 15.47
CA ALA A 13 -26.89 2.97 15.77
C ALA A 13 -26.57 1.96 14.66
N LEU A 14 -27.60 1.24 14.16
CA LEU A 14 -27.45 0.33 13.03
C LEU A 14 -26.99 1.07 11.77
N TRP A 15 -27.55 2.25 11.50
CA TRP A 15 -27.12 3.09 10.39
C TRP A 15 -25.65 3.51 10.53
N ASN A 16 -25.21 3.92 11.72
CA ASN A 16 -23.81 4.28 11.96
C ASN A 16 -22.87 3.10 11.67
N ASP A 17 -23.21 1.90 12.15
CA ASP A 17 -22.41 0.70 11.90
C ASP A 17 -22.33 0.38 10.39
N LEU A 18 -23.46 0.45 9.68
CA LEU A 18 -23.50 0.20 8.24
C LEU A 18 -22.72 1.26 7.45
N LEU A 19 -22.80 2.53 7.84
CA LEU A 19 -22.04 3.61 7.22
C LEU A 19 -20.53 3.39 7.40
N VAL A 20 -20.11 3.08 8.62
CA VAL A 20 -18.69 2.83 8.96
C VAL A 20 -18.15 1.63 8.20
N VAL A 21 -18.91 0.54 8.07
CA VAL A 21 -18.40 -0.68 7.41
C VAL A 21 -18.46 -0.60 5.89
N ASN A 22 -19.46 0.08 5.30
CA ASN A 22 -19.68 0.00 3.84
C ASN A 22 -19.32 1.28 3.08
N ILE A 23 -19.55 2.45 3.66
CA ILE A 23 -19.41 3.74 2.96
C ILE A 23 -18.04 4.36 3.23
N VAL A 24 -17.62 4.39 4.50
CA VAL A 24 -16.36 5.01 4.91
C VAL A 24 -15.15 4.41 4.17
N PRO A 25 -14.99 3.08 4.02
CA PRO A 25 -13.85 2.51 3.31
C PRO A 25 -13.81 2.94 1.83
N LYS A 26 -14.97 3.01 1.17
CA LYS A 26 -15.10 3.41 -0.24
C LYS A 26 -14.83 4.89 -0.46
N ALA A 27 -15.32 5.74 0.43
CA ALA A 27 -15.04 7.17 0.38
C ALA A 27 -13.54 7.42 0.62
N TYR A 28 -12.95 6.74 1.59
CA TYR A 28 -11.54 6.88 1.93
C TYR A 28 -10.62 6.35 0.84
N SER A 29 -10.94 5.20 0.23
CA SER A 29 -10.17 4.67 -0.90
C SER A 29 -10.20 5.64 -2.07
N THR A 30 -11.38 6.16 -2.43
CA THR A 30 -11.53 7.17 -3.49
C THR A 30 -10.65 8.39 -3.23
N LEU A 31 -10.60 8.92 -2.00
CA LEU A 31 -9.75 10.06 -1.66
C LEU A 31 -8.25 9.77 -1.87
N ILE A 32 -7.78 8.58 -1.50
CA ILE A 32 -6.38 8.17 -1.76
C ILE A 32 -6.13 8.03 -3.26
N LEU A 33 -7.04 7.38 -3.99
CA LEU A 33 -6.89 7.13 -5.43
C LEU A 33 -6.88 8.44 -6.22
N GLU A 34 -7.73 9.40 -5.87
CA GLU A 34 -7.71 10.73 -6.48
C GLU A 34 -6.44 11.50 -6.12
N SER A 35 -5.88 11.31 -4.91
CA SER A 35 -4.57 11.89 -4.54
C SER A 35 -3.43 11.32 -5.39
N ILE A 36 -3.46 10.01 -5.68
CA ILE A 36 -2.52 9.34 -6.58
C ILE A 36 -2.65 9.90 -7.99
N LYS A 37 -3.86 9.93 -8.53
CA LYS A 37 -4.15 10.46 -9.86
C LYS A 37 -3.71 11.92 -10.01
N ARG A 38 -3.98 12.75 -8.99
CA ARG A 38 -3.52 14.14 -8.94
C ARG A 38 -2.00 14.25 -9.00
N MET A 39 -1.28 13.38 -8.28
CA MET A 39 0.18 13.34 -8.35
C MET A 39 0.69 13.01 -9.76
N GLU A 40 -0.02 12.17 -10.50
CA GLU A 40 0.35 11.82 -11.88
C GLU A 40 0.08 12.95 -12.87
N THR A 41 -1.03 13.68 -12.71
CA THR A 41 -1.47 14.71 -13.66
C THR A 41 -0.90 16.10 -13.37
N GLU A 42 -0.67 16.47 -12.11
CA GLU A 42 -0.30 17.83 -11.70
C GLU A 42 1.17 17.94 -11.26
N LYS A 43 2.10 17.44 -12.09
CA LYS A 43 3.54 17.44 -11.77
C LYS A 43 4.16 18.84 -11.60
N ASN A 44 3.51 19.88 -12.12
CA ASN A 44 3.98 21.28 -12.07
C ASN A 44 3.07 22.18 -11.21
N SER A 45 2.34 21.61 -10.24
CA SER A 45 1.57 22.39 -9.26
C SER A 45 2.49 23.11 -8.29
N ASP A 46 2.05 24.27 -7.78
CA ASP A 46 2.69 24.98 -6.67
C ASP A 46 2.77 24.13 -5.38
N PHE A 47 1.92 23.10 -5.27
CA PHE A 47 1.91 22.15 -4.15
C PHE A 47 1.94 20.70 -4.66
N PRO A 48 3.11 20.20 -5.11
CA PRO A 48 3.21 18.85 -5.64
C PRO A 48 3.00 17.83 -4.53
N LEU A 49 2.13 16.86 -4.78
CA LEU A 49 2.00 15.68 -3.92
C LEU A 49 3.23 14.78 -4.10
N SER A 50 3.66 14.14 -3.01
CA SER A 50 4.70 13.11 -3.06
C SER A 50 4.11 11.77 -2.66
N ALA A 51 4.70 10.68 -3.17
CA ALA A 51 4.30 9.33 -2.78
C ALA A 51 4.39 9.13 -1.26
N GLU A 52 5.39 9.74 -0.60
CA GLU A 52 5.51 9.71 0.85
C GLU A 52 4.32 10.38 1.56
N ARG A 53 3.87 11.55 1.08
CA ARG A 53 2.67 12.22 1.63
C ARG A 53 1.43 11.35 1.47
N ILE A 54 1.27 10.72 0.31
CA ILE A 54 0.15 9.80 0.05
C ILE A 54 0.22 8.58 0.97
N TYR A 55 1.40 8.01 1.20
CA TYR A 55 1.56 6.89 2.14
C TYR A 55 1.31 7.25 3.60
N ARG A 56 1.54 8.51 3.99
CA ARG A 56 1.15 9.00 5.32
C ARG A 56 -0.36 9.10 5.50
N LEU A 57 -1.13 9.15 4.40
CA LEU A 57 -2.60 9.07 4.46
C LEU A 57 -3.10 7.65 4.73
N TRP A 58 -2.27 6.62 4.57
CA TRP A 58 -2.74 5.26 4.87
C TRP A 58 -2.90 5.09 6.37
N PRO A 59 -4.05 4.56 6.82
CA PRO A 59 -4.28 4.37 8.25
C PRO A 59 -3.28 3.36 8.82
N ASP A 60 -2.74 3.69 9.99
CA ASP A 60 -1.84 2.83 10.74
C ASP A 60 -2.66 2.01 11.75
N GLU A 61 -2.71 0.69 11.57
CA GLU A 61 -3.49 -0.23 12.40
C GLU A 61 -3.27 -0.02 13.92
N HIS A 62 -2.04 0.34 14.30
CA HIS A 62 -1.68 0.54 15.70
C HIS A 62 -2.15 1.89 16.28
N LYS A 63 -2.54 2.84 15.42
CA LYS A 63 -2.99 4.19 15.82
C LYS A 63 -4.50 4.38 15.70
N ILE A 64 -5.22 3.39 15.18
CA ILE A 64 -6.65 3.46 14.95
C ILE A 64 -7.42 3.14 16.23
N ARG A 65 -8.36 4.02 16.58
CA ARG A 65 -9.26 3.82 17.71
C ARG A 65 -10.21 2.65 17.43
N VAL A 66 -10.57 1.92 18.49
CA VAL A 66 -11.40 0.69 18.41
C VAL A 66 -12.63 0.80 17.51
N PRO A 67 -13.46 1.88 17.55
CA PRO A 67 -14.65 1.97 16.70
C PRO A 67 -14.37 1.98 15.20
N TRP A 68 -13.18 2.40 14.79
CA TRP A 68 -12.78 2.54 13.39
C TRP A 68 -12.00 1.35 12.87
N LYS A 69 -11.59 0.40 13.74
CA LYS A 69 -10.88 -0.81 13.30
C LYS A 69 -11.60 -1.62 12.21
N PRO A 70 -12.95 -1.74 12.21
CA PRO A 70 -13.66 -2.47 11.16
C PRO A 70 -13.43 -1.94 9.74
N ILE A 71 -13.03 -0.68 9.57
CA ILE A 71 -12.84 -0.08 8.24
C ILE A 71 -11.54 -0.49 7.56
N VAL A 72 -10.54 -0.94 8.35
CA VAL A 72 -9.14 -1.11 7.91
C VAL A 72 -9.03 -2.19 6.85
N VAL A 73 -9.58 -3.37 7.12
CA VAL A 73 -9.50 -4.51 6.20
C VAL A 73 -10.27 -4.24 4.90
N PRO A 74 -11.53 -3.77 4.91
CA PRO A 74 -12.24 -3.40 3.69
C PRO A 74 -11.49 -2.33 2.87
N LEU A 75 -10.96 -1.31 3.53
CA LEU A 75 -10.21 -0.24 2.87
C LEU A 75 -8.96 -0.77 2.16
N PHE A 76 -8.14 -1.56 2.84
CA PHE A 76 -6.93 -2.12 2.23
C PHE A 76 -7.26 -3.11 1.11
N LYS A 77 -8.29 -3.93 1.26
CA LYS A 77 -8.76 -4.81 0.18
C LYS A 77 -9.15 -4.02 -1.07
N GLU A 78 -9.80 -2.87 -0.90
CA GLU A 78 -10.14 -1.99 -2.01
C GLU A 78 -8.87 -1.39 -2.64
N LEU A 79 -8.04 -0.73 -1.84
CA LEU A 79 -6.83 -0.05 -2.32
C LEU A 79 -5.88 -0.97 -3.09
N LEU A 80 -5.65 -2.20 -2.58
CA LEU A 80 -4.69 -3.12 -3.17
C LEU A 80 -5.14 -3.72 -4.52
N GLN A 81 -6.40 -3.50 -4.94
CA GLN A 81 -6.86 -3.83 -6.30
C GLN A 81 -6.35 -2.83 -7.36
N HIS A 82 -5.93 -1.64 -6.93
CA HIS A 82 -5.48 -0.53 -7.77
C HIS A 82 -3.94 -0.40 -7.82
N MET A 83 -3.46 0.53 -8.65
CA MET A 83 -2.05 0.89 -8.73
C MET A 83 -1.70 1.82 -7.56
N VAL A 84 -1.28 1.23 -6.44
CA VAL A 84 -1.04 1.97 -5.18
C VAL A 84 0.38 1.84 -4.65
N ILE A 85 1.25 1.11 -5.34
CA ILE A 85 2.67 1.00 -4.98
C ILE A 85 3.50 1.87 -5.91
N TYR A 86 4.29 2.78 -5.36
CA TYR A 86 5.13 3.70 -6.12
C TYR A 86 6.49 3.07 -6.33
N SER A 87 6.84 2.84 -7.59
CA SER A 87 8.09 2.19 -7.98
C SER A 87 9.27 3.16 -7.98
N MET A 88 10.48 2.61 -7.93
CA MET A 88 11.72 3.36 -8.18
C MET A 88 11.79 3.92 -9.61
N SER A 89 11.03 3.36 -10.55
CA SER A 89 10.81 3.90 -11.90
C SER A 89 9.85 5.10 -11.95
N LYS A 90 9.43 5.63 -10.79
CA LYS A 90 8.55 6.78 -10.64
C LYS A 90 7.14 6.56 -11.19
N GLN A 91 6.62 5.33 -11.11
CA GLN A 91 5.31 4.94 -11.60
C GLN A 91 4.49 4.26 -10.50
N TRP A 92 3.17 4.43 -10.52
CA TRP A 92 2.28 3.65 -9.67
C TRP A 92 2.00 2.30 -10.32
N ILE A 93 2.17 1.22 -9.55
CA ILE A 93 2.03 -0.16 -10.02
C ILE A 93 1.22 -0.99 -9.03
N LYS A 94 0.73 -2.13 -9.50
CA LYS A 94 0.02 -3.11 -8.66
C LYS A 94 0.99 -3.90 -7.79
N VAL A 95 0.50 -4.36 -6.64
CA VAL A 95 1.28 -5.16 -5.68
C VAL A 95 1.80 -6.47 -6.27
N GLU A 96 1.10 -7.05 -7.24
CA GLU A 96 1.49 -8.30 -7.89
C GLU A 96 2.71 -8.16 -8.83
N GLN A 97 2.95 -6.93 -9.31
CA GLN A 97 3.97 -6.59 -10.29
C GLN A 97 5.28 -6.17 -9.63
N VAL A 98 5.23 -5.76 -8.36
CA VAL A 98 6.36 -5.18 -7.65
C VAL A 98 7.21 -6.23 -6.92
N HIS A 99 8.52 -5.98 -6.86
CA HIS A 99 9.44 -6.66 -5.97
C HIS A 99 9.80 -5.68 -4.85
N PHE A 100 9.41 -6.01 -3.62
CA PHE A 100 9.69 -5.15 -2.48
C PHE A 100 11.16 -5.26 -2.08
N SER A 101 11.83 -4.12 -1.96
CA SER A 101 13.19 -4.03 -1.44
C SER A 101 13.18 -3.75 0.05
N GLU A 102 13.86 -4.63 0.80
CA GLU A 102 14.18 -4.45 2.23
C GLU A 102 15.69 -4.15 2.41
N MET A 103 16.39 -3.82 1.32
CA MET A 103 17.83 -3.56 1.35
C MET A 103 18.15 -2.25 2.08
N ASP A 104 19.24 -2.27 2.84
CA ASP A 104 19.75 -1.09 3.55
C ASP A 104 20.37 -0.09 2.56
N GLU A 105 19.88 1.14 2.59
CA GLU A 105 20.34 2.26 1.75
C GLU A 105 21.65 2.88 2.26
N SER A 106 22.08 2.54 3.48
CA SER A 106 23.37 2.97 4.02
C SER A 106 24.57 2.31 3.32
N LEU A 107 24.32 1.26 2.53
CA LEU A 107 25.34 0.48 1.85
C LEU A 107 25.55 0.99 0.43
N ASP A 108 26.80 1.32 0.10
CA ASP A 108 27.20 1.94 -1.17
C ASP A 108 26.77 1.15 -2.43
N TYR A 109 26.70 -0.18 -2.32
CA TYR A 109 26.34 -1.06 -3.45
C TYR A 109 24.83 -1.23 -3.65
N THR A 110 24.00 -0.86 -2.68
CA THR A 110 22.54 -1.09 -2.75
C THR A 110 21.93 -0.37 -3.94
N GLN A 111 22.30 0.88 -4.18
CA GLN A 111 21.79 1.66 -5.32
C GLN A 111 22.15 1.01 -6.66
N SER A 112 23.40 0.53 -6.81
CA SER A 112 23.85 -0.15 -8.03
C SER A 112 23.05 -1.42 -8.30
N VAL A 113 22.79 -2.23 -7.27
CA VAL A 113 21.99 -3.47 -7.38
C VAL A 113 20.55 -3.15 -7.77
N LEU A 114 19.92 -2.15 -7.14
CA LEU A 114 18.55 -1.76 -7.43
C LEU A 114 18.41 -1.22 -8.85
N ASN A 115 19.34 -0.35 -9.28
CA ASN A 115 19.39 0.17 -10.64
C ASN A 115 19.56 -0.95 -11.67
N TYR A 116 20.45 -1.90 -11.41
CA TYR A 116 20.65 -3.06 -12.30
C TYR A 116 19.38 -3.92 -12.42
N LEU A 117 18.74 -4.24 -11.29
CA LEU A 117 17.50 -5.00 -11.29
C LEU A 117 16.38 -4.26 -12.04
N GLN A 118 16.30 -2.94 -11.89
CA GLN A 118 15.35 -2.10 -12.61
C GLN A 118 15.60 -2.13 -14.12
N ASN A 119 16.87 -2.02 -14.55
CA ASN A 119 17.27 -2.12 -15.95
C ASN A 119 17.02 -3.52 -16.54
N SER A 120 17.02 -4.57 -15.71
CA SER A 120 16.64 -5.93 -16.11
C SER A 120 15.13 -6.14 -16.31
N GLY A 121 14.34 -5.07 -16.21
CA GLY A 121 12.88 -5.10 -16.39
C GLY A 121 12.08 -5.48 -15.14
N LYS A 122 12.73 -5.56 -13.96
CA LYS A 122 12.02 -5.82 -12.70
C LYS A 122 11.54 -4.51 -12.09
N GLN A 123 10.24 -4.43 -11.81
CA GLN A 123 9.69 -3.31 -11.07
C GLN A 123 9.99 -3.48 -9.58
N ILE A 124 10.71 -2.52 -9.01
CA ILE A 124 11.10 -2.51 -7.60
C ILE A 124 10.45 -1.32 -6.91
N ALA A 125 9.99 -1.52 -5.68
CA ALA A 125 9.57 -0.45 -4.81
C ALA A 125 10.09 -0.68 -3.39
N LYS A 126 10.30 0.43 -2.69
CA LYS A 126 10.47 0.48 -1.26
C LYS A 126 9.27 1.20 -0.69
N VAL A 127 8.60 0.57 0.27
CA VAL A 127 7.39 1.14 0.89
C VAL A 127 7.61 1.36 2.39
N PRO A 128 6.97 2.38 2.97
CA PRO A 128 6.97 2.57 4.42
C PRO A 128 6.35 1.39 5.17
N ALA A 129 6.71 1.27 6.46
CA ALA A 129 6.27 0.16 7.31
C ALA A 129 4.74 0.00 7.39
N ASN A 130 3.98 1.10 7.44
CA ASN A 130 2.52 1.05 7.47
C ASN A 130 1.92 0.42 6.20
N ILE A 131 2.54 0.68 5.04
CA ILE A 131 2.12 0.08 3.76
C ILE A 131 2.53 -1.38 3.70
N ALA A 132 3.74 -1.72 4.15
CA ALA A 132 4.19 -3.11 4.24
C ALA A 132 3.26 -3.94 5.13
N SER A 133 2.87 -3.41 6.29
CA SER A 133 1.89 -4.04 7.18
C SER A 133 0.52 -4.18 6.53
N ALA A 134 0.03 -3.15 5.84
CA ALA A 134 -1.26 -3.21 5.12
C ALA A 134 -1.27 -4.28 4.02
N VAL A 135 -0.18 -4.35 3.24
CA VAL A 135 0.02 -5.38 2.22
C VAL A 135 0.07 -6.77 2.87
N HIS A 136 0.83 -6.94 3.94
CA HIS A 136 0.94 -8.22 4.66
C HIS A 136 -0.41 -8.65 5.25
N LEU A 137 -1.18 -7.73 5.84
CA LEU A 137 -2.48 -8.00 6.45
C LEU A 137 -3.48 -8.59 5.44
N ILE A 138 -3.47 -8.11 4.20
CA ILE A 138 -4.38 -8.60 3.15
C ILE A 138 -3.79 -9.81 2.41
N ILE A 139 -2.52 -9.75 2.02
CA ILE A 139 -1.93 -10.72 1.11
C ILE A 139 -1.46 -12.01 1.80
N SER A 140 -1.12 -11.98 3.10
CA SER A 140 -0.82 -13.21 3.87
C SER A 140 -1.97 -14.22 3.89
N THR A 141 -3.18 -13.78 3.55
CA THR A 141 -4.36 -14.66 3.40
C THR A 141 -4.47 -15.34 2.03
N ALA A 142 -3.66 -14.97 1.02
CA ALA A 142 -3.86 -15.40 -0.37
C ALA A 142 -2.60 -15.76 -1.18
N LYS A 143 -1.41 -15.20 -0.89
CA LYS A 143 -0.15 -15.53 -1.61
C LYS A 143 1.08 -14.88 -0.96
N ASP A 144 2.29 -15.38 -1.24
CA ASP A 144 3.53 -14.68 -0.86
C ASP A 144 3.81 -13.47 -1.77
N VAL A 145 4.18 -12.35 -1.14
CA VAL A 145 4.61 -11.13 -1.82
C VAL A 145 6.01 -11.30 -2.40
N LYS A 146 6.25 -10.82 -3.63
CA LYS A 146 7.58 -10.89 -4.25
C LYS A 146 8.56 -9.93 -3.56
N LYS A 147 9.67 -10.46 -3.07
CA LYS A 147 10.75 -9.69 -2.45
C LYS A 147 12.01 -9.70 -3.32
N VAL A 148 12.83 -8.66 -3.19
CA VAL A 148 14.19 -8.66 -3.73
C VAL A 148 15.04 -9.61 -2.88
N THR A 149 15.44 -10.75 -3.46
CA THR A 149 16.27 -11.75 -2.78
C THR A 149 17.58 -11.98 -3.53
N PRO A 150 18.63 -12.53 -2.88
CA PRO A 150 19.88 -12.87 -3.57
C PRO A 150 19.69 -13.78 -4.79
N ALA A 151 18.67 -14.65 -4.76
CA ALA A 151 18.32 -15.49 -5.91
C ALA A 151 17.81 -14.67 -7.10
N VAL A 152 16.97 -13.65 -6.85
CA VAL A 152 16.47 -12.72 -7.88
C VAL A 152 17.62 -11.93 -8.52
N VAL A 153 18.57 -11.46 -7.70
CA VAL A 153 19.79 -10.78 -8.18
C VAL A 153 20.64 -11.71 -9.03
N ARG A 154 20.95 -12.92 -8.53
CA ARG A 154 21.75 -13.91 -9.25
C ARG A 154 21.11 -14.32 -10.56
N GLN A 155 19.79 -14.48 -10.60
CA GLN A 155 19.06 -14.82 -11.82
C GLN A 155 19.12 -13.70 -12.85
N ALA A 156 19.02 -12.44 -12.43
CA ALA A 156 19.18 -11.29 -13.33
C ALA A 156 20.60 -11.25 -13.92
N LEU A 157 21.63 -11.39 -13.08
CA LEU A 157 23.05 -11.43 -13.50
C LEU A 157 23.34 -12.54 -14.51
N ARG A 158 22.80 -13.75 -14.30
CA ARG A 158 22.96 -14.86 -15.25
C ARG A 158 22.34 -14.57 -16.62
N ARG A 159 21.25 -13.81 -16.68
CA ARG A 159 20.60 -13.47 -17.95
C ARG A 159 21.37 -12.41 -18.75
N SER A 160 22.09 -11.50 -18.10
CA SER A 160 22.90 -10.50 -18.80
C SER A 160 24.27 -11.02 -19.26
N GLY A 161 24.77 -12.12 -18.69
CA GLY A 161 26.05 -12.72 -19.09
C GLY A 161 26.01 -13.60 -20.34
N HIS A 162 24.84 -13.75 -20.98
CA HIS A 162 24.63 -14.52 -22.21
C HIS A 162 24.36 -13.63 -23.44
N SER A 163 24.74 -12.36 -23.38
CA SER A 163 24.65 -11.44 -24.52
C SER A 163 26.02 -10.98 -25.00
#